data_AF-A0A823J8X8-F1
#
_entry.id   AF-A0A823J8X8-F1
#
_cell.length_a   1.000
_cell.length_b   1.000
_cell.length_c   1.000
_cell.angle_alpha   90.00
_cell.angle_beta   90.00
_cell.angle_gamma   90.00
#
_symmetry.space_group_name_H-M   'P 1'
#
loop_
_entity.id
_entity.type
_entity.pdbx_description
1 polymer ?
#
loop_
_entity_poly.entity_id
_entity_poly.type
_entity_poly.pdbx_seq_one_letter_code
_entity_poly.pdbx_strand_id
1 'polypeptide(L)'
;MKTDVDRLKLTASELVNVSNDSLQLHIDDAYSEVQAKGFPESLEERANRYLAAHLATLSNKDVKSEAVGSLKREYYEIKGDTGLLSTEYGQEYARLLKEANGGSGLNLVVV
;
A
#
# COMPACT_ATOMS: atom_id res chain seq x y z
N MET A 1 -0.27 -13.15 -10.37
CA MET A 1 -0.04 -12.19 -11.48
C MET A 1 0.42 -10.82 -10.95
N LYS A 2 1.35 -10.16 -11.63
CA LYS A 2 1.90 -8.82 -11.26
C LYS A 2 1.08 -7.68 -11.88
N THR A 3 0.89 -6.56 -11.17
CA THR A 3 0.23 -5.36 -11.73
C THR A 3 1.14 -4.62 -12.72
N ASP A 4 0.57 -3.67 -13.45
CA ASP A 4 1.28 -2.69 -14.27
C ASP A 4 1.05 -1.24 -13.76
N VAL A 5 1.81 -0.30 -14.32
CA VAL A 5 1.79 1.12 -13.96
C VAL A 5 0.44 1.77 -14.25
N ASP A 6 -0.22 1.39 -15.35
CA ASP A 6 -1.50 1.99 -15.74
C ASP A 6 -2.61 1.64 -14.74
N ARG A 7 -2.71 0.35 -14.36
CA ARG A 7 -3.63 -0.11 -13.31
C ARG A 7 -3.34 0.51 -11.96
N LEU A 8 -2.06 0.70 -11.64
CA LEU A 8 -1.66 1.37 -10.41
C LEU A 8 -2.17 2.81 -10.38
N LYS A 9 -1.97 3.58 -11.46
CA LYS A 9 -2.48 4.96 -11.58
C LYS A 9 -4.00 5.06 -11.59
N LEU A 10 -4.69 4.05 -12.15
CA LEU A 10 -6.15 3.97 -12.06
C LEU A 10 -6.65 3.69 -10.64
N THR A 11 -5.86 2.99 -9.82
CA THR A 11 -6.19 2.70 -8.42
C THR A 11 -5.89 3.89 -7.51
N ALA A 12 -4.76 4.56 -7.75
CA ALA A 12 -4.29 5.70 -6.98
C ALA A 12 -4.05 6.90 -7.91
N SER A 13 -5.12 7.65 -8.19
CA SER A 13 -5.09 8.77 -9.16
C SER A 13 -4.15 9.90 -8.76
N GLU A 14 -3.85 10.03 -7.46
CA GLU A 14 -2.84 10.94 -6.92
C GLU A 14 -1.41 10.66 -7.39
N LEU A 15 -1.14 9.45 -7.91
CA LEU A 15 0.16 9.03 -8.43
C LEU A 15 0.33 9.32 -9.93
N VAL A 16 -0.64 9.96 -10.60
CA VAL A 16 -0.60 10.14 -12.07
C VAL A 16 0.66 10.88 -12.54
N ASN A 17 1.17 11.80 -11.70
CA ASN A 17 2.35 12.63 -11.96
C ASN A 17 3.66 12.01 -11.46
N VAL A 18 3.62 10.84 -10.82
CA VAL A 18 4.84 10.11 -10.42
C VAL A 18 5.42 9.42 -11.66
N SER A 19 6.75 9.38 -11.76
CA SER A 19 7.43 8.78 -12.91
C SER A 19 7.13 7.29 -13.02
N ASN A 20 6.98 6.80 -14.25
CA ASN A 20 6.69 5.39 -14.49
C ASN A 20 7.80 4.48 -13.94
N ASP A 21 9.07 4.90 -14.03
CA ASP A 21 10.20 4.13 -13.49
C ASP A 21 10.11 3.97 -11.97
N SER A 22 9.75 5.05 -11.24
CA SER A 22 9.56 4.99 -9.79
C SER A 22 8.38 4.11 -9.41
N LEU A 23 7.28 4.20 -10.15
CA LEU A 23 6.11 3.34 -9.94
C LEU A 23 6.43 1.88 -10.23
N GLN A 24 7.24 1.60 -11.26
CA GLN A 24 7.68 0.25 -11.58
C GLN A 24 8.51 -0.35 -10.43
N LEU A 25 9.40 0.42 -9.81
CA LEU A 25 10.15 -0.04 -8.63
C LEU A 25 9.22 -0.43 -7.48
N HIS A 26 8.24 0.41 -7.15
CA HIS A 26 7.26 0.08 -6.09
C HIS A 26 6.41 -1.16 -6.42
N ILE A 27 6.08 -1.36 -7.69
CA ILE A 27 5.37 -2.57 -8.16
C ILE A 27 6.24 -3.83 -7.97
N ASP A 28 7.53 -3.72 -8.26
CA ASP A 28 8.48 -4.83 -8.18
C ASP A 28 8.73 -5.25 -6.73
N ASP A 29 8.92 -4.28 -5.85
CA ASP A 29 9.07 -4.51 -4.41
C ASP A 29 7.80 -5.13 -3.83
N ALA A 30 6.63 -4.54 -4.13
CA ALA A 30 5.33 -5.07 -3.70
C ALA A 30 5.08 -6.48 -4.24
N TYR A 31 5.53 -6.79 -5.46
CA TYR A 31 5.38 -8.12 -6.04
C TYR A 31 6.17 -9.15 -5.25
N SER A 32 7.42 -8.83 -4.95
CA SER A 32 8.32 -9.70 -4.19
C SER A 32 7.74 -10.01 -2.80
N GLU A 33 7.18 -9.00 -2.13
CA GLU A 33 6.50 -9.19 -0.84
C GLU A 33 5.25 -10.07 -0.95
N VAL A 34 4.39 -9.81 -1.93
CA VAL A 34 3.15 -10.60 -2.13
C VAL A 34 3.46 -12.06 -2.46
N GLN A 35 4.49 -12.31 -3.27
CA GLN A 35 4.99 -13.67 -3.53
C GLN A 35 5.46 -14.35 -2.24
N ALA A 36 6.25 -13.65 -1.43
CA ALA A 36 6.76 -14.19 -0.17
C ALA A 36 5.65 -14.50 0.85
N LYS A 37 4.51 -13.80 0.79
CA LYS A 37 3.34 -14.04 1.64
C LYS A 37 2.44 -15.18 1.17
N GLY A 38 2.60 -15.66 -0.07
CA GLY A 38 1.84 -16.80 -0.59
C GLY A 38 0.35 -16.51 -0.77
N PHE A 39 0.00 -15.33 -1.30
CA PHE A 39 -1.40 -15.00 -1.60
C PHE A 39 -2.02 -15.98 -2.60
N PRO A 40 -3.32 -16.30 -2.48
CA PRO A 40 -4.05 -16.98 -3.54
C PRO A 40 -3.98 -16.21 -4.86
N GLU A 41 -3.90 -16.91 -5.99
CA GLU A 41 -3.77 -16.31 -7.32
C GLU A 41 -4.88 -15.27 -7.62
N SER A 42 -6.09 -15.51 -7.11
CA SER A 42 -7.25 -14.61 -7.22
C SER A 42 -7.09 -13.26 -6.49
N LEU A 43 -6.22 -13.21 -5.47
CA LEU A 43 -5.95 -12.01 -4.66
C LEU A 43 -4.59 -11.38 -4.95
N GLU A 44 -3.67 -12.14 -5.54
CA GLU A 44 -2.26 -11.77 -5.71
C GLU A 44 -2.09 -10.44 -6.45
N GLU A 45 -2.78 -10.25 -7.57
CA GLU A 45 -2.64 -9.02 -8.37
C GLU A 45 -3.22 -7.80 -7.64
N ARG A 46 -4.34 -7.97 -6.93
CA ARG A 46 -4.93 -6.90 -6.12
C ARG A 46 -4.04 -6.54 -4.95
N ALA A 47 -3.50 -7.55 -4.26
CA ALA A 47 -2.58 -7.38 -3.13
C ALA A 47 -1.33 -6.62 -3.59
N ASN A 48 -0.76 -7.01 -4.73
CA ASN A 48 0.38 -6.34 -5.35
C ASN A 48 0.06 -4.88 -5.66
N ARG A 49 -1.09 -4.60 -6.29
CA ARG A 49 -1.48 -3.25 -6.67
C ARG A 49 -1.72 -2.33 -5.47
N TYR A 50 -2.40 -2.80 -4.43
CA TYR A 50 -2.65 -2.01 -3.23
C TYR A 50 -1.37 -1.78 -2.42
N LEU A 51 -0.49 -2.78 -2.33
CA LEU A 51 0.79 -2.59 -1.65
C LEU A 51 1.69 -1.61 -2.43
N ALA A 52 1.76 -1.72 -3.77
CA ALA A 52 2.49 -0.77 -4.59
C ALA A 52 1.96 0.66 -4.44
N ALA A 53 0.63 0.84 -4.40
CA ALA A 53 0.00 2.13 -4.19
C ALA A 53 0.33 2.70 -2.81
N HIS A 54 0.31 1.87 -1.76
CA HIS A 54 0.71 2.26 -0.42
C HIS A 54 2.15 2.80 -0.38
N LEU A 55 3.10 2.03 -0.93
CA LEU A 55 4.52 2.41 -0.96
C LEU A 55 4.76 3.70 -1.75
N ALA A 56 4.16 3.82 -2.93
CA ALA A 56 4.30 5.00 -3.77
C ALA A 56 3.67 6.24 -3.14
N THR A 57 2.51 6.10 -2.47
CA THR A 57 1.85 7.21 -1.77
C THR A 57 2.69 7.70 -0.58
N LEU A 58 3.30 6.79 0.18
CA LEU A 58 4.21 7.17 1.27
C LEU A 58 5.43 7.92 0.74
N SER A 59 6.12 7.35 -0.27
CA SER A 59 7.30 7.99 -0.87
C SER A 59 6.99 9.39 -1.42
N ASN A 60 5.85 9.56 -2.12
CA ASN A 60 5.42 10.85 -2.65
C ASN A 60 5.07 11.86 -1.54
N LYS A 61 4.51 11.40 -0.41
CA LYS A 61 4.25 12.26 0.77
C LYS A 61 5.56 12.71 1.41
N ASP A 62 6.53 11.82 1.55
CA ASP A 62 7.84 12.13 2.15
C ASP A 62 8.59 13.16 1.29
N VAL A 63 8.63 12.99 -0.03
CA VAL A 63 9.24 13.97 -0.96
C VAL A 63 8.57 15.35 -0.83
N LYS A 64 7.25 15.40 -0.76
CA LYS A 64 6.51 16.67 -0.54
C LYS A 64 6.82 17.28 0.82
N SER A 65 6.94 16.45 1.85
CA SER A 65 7.30 16.89 3.21
C SER A 65 8.73 17.45 3.26
N GLU A 66 9.70 16.78 2.65
CA GLU A 66 11.10 17.24 2.57
C GLU A 66 11.22 18.59 1.85
N ALA A 67 10.51 18.76 0.73
CA ALA A 67 10.45 20.03 0.01
C ALA A 67 9.87 21.18 0.85
N VAL A 68 9.06 20.87 1.87
CA VAL A 68 8.43 21.83 2.79
C VAL A 68 9.20 21.93 4.12
N GLY A 69 10.00 20.92 4.48
CA GLY A 69 10.67 20.75 5.77
C GLY A 69 11.82 21.71 6.03
N SER A 70 12.37 22.33 4.99
CA SER A 70 13.28 23.48 5.13
C SER A 70 12.56 24.76 5.60
N LEU A 71 11.23 24.79 5.58
CA LEU A 71 10.39 25.93 6.03
C LEU A 71 9.48 25.61 7.24
N LYS A 72 9.17 24.34 7.54
CA LYS A 72 8.17 23.93 8.55
C LYS A 72 8.71 22.97 9.63
N ARG A 73 9.96 23.14 10.05
CA ARG A 73 10.56 22.32 11.11
C ARG A 73 10.15 22.75 12.53
N GLU A 74 8.96 23.32 12.68
CA GLU A 74 8.30 23.55 13.96
C GLU A 74 6.82 23.27 13.70
N TYR A 75 6.13 22.64 14.66
CA TYR A 75 4.75 22.15 14.55
C TYR A 75 4.62 20.81 13.80
N TYR A 76 4.58 19.73 14.57
CA TYR A 76 3.47 18.77 14.66
C TYR A 76 3.98 17.34 14.85
N GLU A 77 4.07 16.89 16.10
CA GLU A 77 3.87 15.48 16.43
C GLU A 77 2.40 15.13 16.13
N ILE A 78 2.12 14.56 14.96
CA ILE A 78 0.79 14.02 14.65
C ILE A 78 0.79 12.53 14.92
N LYS A 79 0.00 12.10 15.91
CA LYS A 79 -0.44 10.71 16.09
C LYS A 79 -1.30 10.31 14.88
N GLY A 80 -0.65 9.91 13.79
CA GLY A 80 -1.28 9.25 12.65
C GLY A 80 -1.15 7.74 12.74
N ASP A 81 -2.04 7.02 12.06
CA ASP A 81 -1.92 5.57 11.89
C ASP A 81 -0.56 5.22 11.29
N THR A 82 0.12 4.22 11.87
CA THR A 82 1.47 3.80 11.46
C THR A 82 1.44 2.54 10.61
N GLY A 83 2.47 2.37 9.77
CA GLY A 83 2.59 1.19 8.90
C GLY A 83 1.47 1.10 7.86
N LEU A 84 0.92 -0.10 7.65
CA LEU A 84 -0.09 -0.37 6.63
C LEU A 84 -1.37 0.47 6.79
N LEU A 85 -1.69 0.94 7.99
CA LEU A 85 -2.92 1.70 8.23
C LEU A 85 -2.82 3.18 7.85
N SER A 86 -1.62 3.66 7.50
CA SER A 86 -1.34 5.07 7.18
C SER A 86 -1.91 5.57 5.84
N THR A 87 -2.43 4.65 5.01
CA THR A 87 -3.08 4.97 3.72
C THR A 87 -4.26 4.04 3.49
N GLU A 88 -5.26 4.48 2.73
CA GLU A 88 -6.38 3.63 2.29
C GLU A 88 -5.91 2.37 1.54
N TYR A 89 -4.84 2.46 0.76
CA TYR A 89 -4.30 1.32 0.01
C TYR A 89 -3.68 0.26 0.92
N GLY A 90 -2.93 0.69 1.93
CA GLY A 90 -2.36 -0.21 2.93
C GLY A 90 -3.44 -0.88 3.80
N GLN A 91 -4.55 -0.17 4.09
CA GLN A 91 -5.71 -0.75 4.76
C GLN A 91 -6.36 -1.85 3.92
N GLU A 92 -6.53 -1.63 2.61
CA GLU A 92 -7.03 -2.67 1.70
C GLU A 92 -6.07 -3.85 1.56
N TYR A 93 -4.76 -3.60 1.50
CA TYR A 93 -3.77 -4.67 1.54
C TYR A 93 -3.87 -5.49 2.83
N ALA A 94 -4.02 -4.85 3.99
CA ALA A 94 -4.22 -5.54 5.26
C ALA A 94 -5.52 -6.37 5.28
N ARG A 95 -6.61 -5.87 4.68
CA ARG A 95 -7.87 -6.62 4.51
C ARG A 95 -7.66 -7.86 3.64
N LEU A 96 -6.96 -7.74 2.52
CA LEU A 96 -6.63 -8.85 1.63
C LEU A 96 -5.73 -9.87 2.32
N LEU A 97 -4.74 -9.43 3.10
CA LEU A 97 -3.87 -10.33 3.87
C LEU A 97 -4.68 -11.14 4.90
N LYS A 98 -5.66 -10.51 5.55
CA LYS A 98 -6.57 -11.21 6.47
C LYS A 98 -7.44 -12.22 5.73
N GLU A 99 -7.96 -11.85 4.55
CA GLU A 99 -8.77 -12.73 3.69
C GLU A 99 -7.96 -13.96 3.21
N ALA A 100 -6.73 -13.74 2.74
CA ALA A 100 -5.81 -14.79 2.32
C ALA A 100 -5.46 -15.78 3.44
N ASN A 101 -5.41 -15.30 4.68
CA ASN A 101 -5.16 -16.13 5.87
C ASN A 101 -6.42 -16.78 6.47
N GLY A 102 -7.53 -16.84 5.72
CA GLY A 102 -8.75 -17.52 6.17
C GLY A 102 -9.69 -16.68 7.04
N GLY A 103 -9.56 -15.34 6.97
CA GLY A 103 -10.55 -14.34 7.40
C GLY A 103 -11.43 -14.71 8.60
N SER A 104 -10.95 -14.51 9.84
CA SER A 104 -11.72 -14.60 11.10
C SER A 104 -12.98 -15.47 11.06
N GLY A 105 -12.82 -16.78 10.86
CA GLY A 105 -13.80 -17.77 11.30
C GLY A 105 -13.65 -18.01 12.81
N LEU A 106 -14.14 -17.10 13.66
CA LEU A 106 -14.40 -17.39 15.07
C LEU A 106 -15.87 -17.05 15.39
N ASN A 107 -16.77 -17.94 14.99
CA ASN A 107 -18.04 -18.13 15.69
C ASN A 107 -17.73 -18.77 17.05
N LEU A 108 -17.38 -17.97 18.05
CA LEU A 108 -17.44 -18.39 19.44
C LEU A 108 -18.87 -18.18 19.94
N VAL A 109 -19.74 -19.16 19.67
CA VAL A 109 -20.90 -19.41 20.54
C VAL A 109 -20.43 -20.42 21.57
N VAL A 110 -20.22 -19.95 22.81
CA VAL A 110 -20.07 -20.83 23.97
C VAL A 110 -21.48 -21.29 24.33
N VAL A 111 -21.72 -22.61 24.26
CA VAL A 111 -22.94 -23.27 24.78
C VAL A 111 -22.78 -23.50 26.28
#